data_AF-A0A149U564-F1
#
_entry.id   AF-A0A149U564-F1
#
_cell.length_a   1.000
_cell.length_b   1.000
_cell.length_c   1.000
_cell.angle_alpha   90.00
_cell.angle_beta   90.00
_cell.angle_gamma   90.00
#
_symmetry.space_group_name_H-M   'P 1'
#
loop_
_entity.id
_entity.type
_entity.pdbx_description
1 polymer ?
#
loop_
_entity_poly.entity_id
_entity_poly.type
_entity_poly.pdbx_seq_one_letter_code
_entity_poly.pdbx_strand_id
1 'polypeptide(L)'
;MWNEPYLETCCRSALHRLCLAGSVGRPTGLRDDPCLKRMTEMGFVHQTPEGRFFVTDEGAARHTSEVLKIAQALPHHHDTRKATPSER
;
A
#
# COMPACT_ATOMS: atom_id res chain seq x y z
N MET A 1 -21.71 -11.64 4.50
CA MET A 1 -20.50 -11.74 5.36
C MET A 1 -19.33 -11.47 4.44
N TRP A 2 -18.78 -10.24 4.48
CA TRP A 2 -17.85 -9.73 3.47
C TRP A 2 -16.43 -10.28 3.73
N ASN A 3 -15.96 -11.16 2.84
CA ASN A 3 -14.64 -11.80 2.86
C ASN A 3 -13.64 -10.99 2.01
N GLU A 4 -13.41 -9.73 2.33
CA GLU A 4 -12.18 -9.10 1.83
C GLU A 4 -11.05 -9.49 2.79
N PRO A 5 -10.06 -10.28 2.36
CA PRO A 5 -8.94 -10.64 3.22
C PRO A 5 -8.12 -9.37 3.46
N TYR A 6 -8.45 -8.65 4.52
CA TYR A 6 -7.70 -7.48 4.97
C TYR A 6 -6.23 -7.86 5.10
N LEU A 7 -5.34 -7.01 4.59
CA LEU A 7 -3.91 -7.18 4.87
C LEU A 7 -3.67 -6.89 6.35
N GLU A 8 -3.16 -7.89 7.06
CA GLU A 8 -2.67 -7.69 8.41
C GLU A 8 -1.61 -6.59 8.44
N THR A 9 -1.46 -5.90 9.57
CA THR A 9 -0.54 -4.76 9.71
C THR A 9 0.91 -5.11 9.29
N CYS A 10 1.33 -6.35 9.52
CA CYS A 10 2.63 -6.87 9.08
C CYS A 10 2.75 -6.95 7.54
N CYS A 11 1.68 -7.37 6.85
CA CYS A 11 1.65 -7.48 5.40
C CYS A 11 1.59 -6.09 4.73
N ARG A 12 0.85 -5.13 5.31
CA ARG A 12 0.89 -3.72 4.87
C ARG A 12 2.30 -3.13 4.95
N SER A 13 3.02 -3.41 6.04
CA SER A 13 4.41 -2.98 6.21
C SER A 13 5.37 -3.64 5.21
N ALA A 14 5.18 -4.93 4.94
CA ALA A 14 5.95 -5.67 3.94
C ALA A 14 5.72 -5.12 2.52
N LEU A 15 4.45 -4.89 2.16
CA LEU A 15 4.06 -4.32 0.87
C LEU A 15 4.64 -2.92 0.68
N HIS A 16 4.61 -2.09 1.73
CA HIS A 16 5.25 -0.78 1.70
C HIS A 16 6.75 -0.86 1.35
N ARG A 17 7.48 -1.72 2.07
CA ARG A 17 8.91 -1.93 1.83
C ARG A 17 9.21 -2.52 0.46
N LEU A 18 8.33 -3.37 -0.07
CA LEU A 18 8.45 -3.91 -1.41
C LEU A 18 8.29 -2.81 -2.47
N CYS A 19 7.27 -1.96 -2.36
CA CYS A 19 7.08 -0.83 -3.28
C CYS A 19 8.26 0.15 -3.25
N LEU A 20 8.87 0.39 -2.07
CA LEU A 20 10.09 1.20 -1.95
C LEU A 20 11.32 0.57 -2.63
N ALA A 21 11.38 -0.77 -2.74
CA ALA A 21 12.47 -1.45 -3.42
C ALA A 21 12.43 -1.26 -4.95
N GLY A 22 11.26 -0.92 -5.50
CA GLY A 22 11.09 -0.62 -6.93
C GLY A 22 11.60 -1.73 -7.85
N SER A 23 12.33 -1.33 -8.89
CA SER A 23 12.85 -2.23 -9.92
C SER A 23 13.98 -3.16 -9.47
N VAL A 24 14.58 -2.94 -8.28
CA VAL A 24 15.58 -3.86 -7.72
C VAL A 24 14.91 -5.11 -7.13
N GLY A 25 13.64 -4.98 -6.73
CA GLY A 25 12.92 -6.02 -6.02
C GLY A 25 13.50 -6.31 -4.63
N ARG A 26 12.75 -7.09 -3.84
CA ARG A 26 13.13 -7.42 -2.46
C ARG A 26 13.63 -8.87 -2.39
N PRO A 27 14.84 -9.15 -1.86
CA PRO A 27 15.36 -10.52 -1.81
C PRO A 27 14.62 -11.38 -0.78
N THR A 28 14.59 -12.70 -1.04
CA THR A 28 14.11 -13.71 -0.08
C THR A 28 14.99 -13.78 1.17
N GLY A 29 14.44 -14.36 2.25
CA GLY A 29 15.16 -14.59 3.50
C GLY A 29 15.20 -13.38 4.45
N LEU A 30 14.55 -12.28 4.08
CA LEU A 30 14.32 -11.16 4.99
C LEU A 30 13.19 -11.47 5.97
N ARG A 31 13.11 -10.68 7.05
CA ARG A 31 12.13 -10.86 8.12
C ARG A 31 10.67 -10.83 7.65
N ASP A 32 10.40 -10.20 6.52
CA ASP A 32 9.08 -10.09 5.90
C ASP A 32 8.81 -11.09 4.78
N ASP A 33 9.72 -12.01 4.52
CA ASP A 33 9.57 -13.10 3.54
C ASP A 33 8.25 -13.90 3.71
N PRO A 34 7.81 -14.29 4.93
CA PRO A 34 6.53 -14.98 5.09
C PRO A 34 5.31 -14.13 4.65
N CYS A 35 5.37 -12.81 4.87
CA CYS A 35 4.31 -11.91 4.43
C CYS A 35 4.31 -11.74 2.90
N LEU A 36 5.49 -11.66 2.28
CA LEU A 36 5.63 -11.57 0.83
C LEU A 36 5.11 -12.85 0.14
N LYS A 37 5.45 -14.03 0.67
CA LYS A 37 4.92 -15.31 0.18
C LYS A 37 3.40 -15.39 0.26
N ARG A 38 2.82 -15.00 1.40
CA ARG A 38 1.36 -14.94 1.55
C ARG A 38 0.72 -14.00 0.53
N MET A 39 1.33 -12.83 0.29
CA MET A 39 0.84 -11.90 -0.73
C MET A 39 1.04 -12.38 -2.17
N THR A 40 1.99 -13.28 -2.41
CA THR A 40 2.13 -14.00 -3.69
C THR A 40 0.93 -14.91 -3.94
N GLU A 41 0.48 -15.65 -2.93
CA GLU A 41 -0.73 -16.49 -3.02
C GLU A 41 -2.00 -15.65 -3.26
N MET A 42 -1.99 -14.39 -2.82
CA MET A 42 -3.08 -13.42 -3.04
C MET A 42 -2.99 -12.66 -4.38
N GLY A 43 -1.91 -12.84 -5.15
CA GLY A 43 -1.70 -12.15 -6.42
C GLY A 43 -1.22 -10.70 -6.34
N PHE A 44 -0.82 -10.21 -5.17
CA PHE A 44 -0.29 -8.85 -4.99
C PHE A 44 1.22 -8.74 -5.20
N VAL A 45 1.91 -9.87 -5.17
CA VAL A 45 3.36 -9.98 -5.28
C VAL A 45 3.68 -11.13 -6.21
N HIS A 46 4.76 -11.01 -6.98
CA HIS A 46 5.33 -12.13 -7.73
C HIS A 46 6.77 -12.37 -7.27
N GLN A 47 7.19 -13.63 -7.25
CA GLN A 47 8.56 -14.02 -6.93
C GLN A 47 9.25 -14.58 -8.17
N THR A 48 10.41 -14.03 -8.51
CA THR A 48 11.22 -14.51 -9.63
C THR A 48 12.03 -15.76 -9.25
N PRO A 49 12.50 -16.56 -10.23
CA PRO A 49 13.35 -17.72 -9.99
C PRO A 49 14.64 -17.40 -9.21
N GLU A 50 15.15 -16.17 -9.32
CA GLU A 50 16.34 -15.68 -8.63
C GLU A 50 16.09 -15.34 -7.15
N GLY A 51 14.88 -15.56 -6.64
CA GLY A 51 14.55 -15.32 -5.24
C GLY A 51 14.31 -13.85 -4.93
N ARG A 52 13.72 -13.09 -5.86
CA ARG A 52 13.34 -11.69 -5.63
C ARG A 52 11.84 -11.51 -5.77
N PHE A 53 11.28 -10.71 -4.87
CA PHE A 53 9.87 -10.31 -4.89
C PHE A 53 9.71 -8.98 -5.61
N PHE A 54 8.63 -8.86 -6.37
CA PHE A 54 8.19 -7.66 -7.07
C PHE A 54 6.69 -7.46 -6.85
N VAL A 55 6.25 -6.21 -6.80
CA VAL A 55 4.83 -5.88 -6.66
C VAL A 55 4.13 -6.05 -8.01
N THR A 56 2.91 -6.60 -8.00
CA THR A 56 2.03 -6.63 -9.18
C THR A 56 1.23 -5.33 -9.29
N ASP A 57 0.49 -5.14 -10.38
CA ASP A 57 -0.40 -3.99 -10.53
C ASP A 57 -1.49 -3.97 -9.45
N GLU A 58 -2.06 -5.13 -9.12
CA GLU A 58 -3.03 -5.29 -8.03
C GLU A 58 -2.41 -4.96 -6.67
N GLY A 59 -1.16 -5.38 -6.45
CA GLY A 59 -0.41 -5.03 -5.24
C GLY A 59 -0.12 -3.54 -5.12
N ALA A 60 0.17 -2.86 -6.22
CA ALA A 60 0.39 -1.42 -6.26
C ALA A 60 -0.91 -0.65 -5.99
N ALA A 61 -2.04 -1.10 -6.55
CA ALA A 61 -3.35 -0.54 -6.26
C ALA A 61 -3.71 -0.70 -4.78
N ARG A 62 -3.48 -1.90 -4.21
CA ARG A 62 -3.68 -2.20 -2.78
C ARG A 62 -2.77 -1.37 -1.87
N HIS A 63 -1.52 -1.15 -2.26
CA HIS A 63 -0.59 -0.27 -1.54
C HIS A 63 -1.13 1.17 -1.49
N THR A 64 -1.62 1.67 -2.62
CA THR A 64 -2.18 3.03 -2.70
C THR A 64 -3.40 3.21 -1.79
N SER A 65 -4.30 2.22 -1.74
CA SER A 65 -5.53 2.30 -0.94
C SER A 65 -5.32 2.05 0.55
N GLU A 66 -4.53 1.03 0.93
CA GLU A 66 -4.42 0.58 2.33
C GLU A 66 -3.16 1.05 3.06
N VAL A 67 -2.08 1.35 2.33
CA VAL A 67 -0.81 1.77 2.91
C VAL A 67 -0.67 3.28 2.85
N LEU A 68 -0.77 3.86 1.64
CA LEU A 68 -0.65 5.30 1.47
C LEU A 68 -1.94 6.05 1.86
N LYS A 69 -3.08 5.35 1.89
CA LYS A 69 -4.43 5.93 2.11
C LYS A 69 -4.79 7.05 1.13
N ILE A 70 -4.14 7.11 -0.03
CA ILE A 70 -4.35 8.15 -1.04
C ILE A 70 -5.74 8.01 -1.67
N ALA A 71 -6.27 6.78 -1.77
CA ALA A 71 -7.62 6.52 -2.30
C ALA A 71 -8.77 7.08 -1.42
N GLN A 72 -8.49 7.55 -0.20
CA GLN A 72 -9.50 8.19 0.67
C GLN A 72 -9.52 9.73 0.55
N ALA A 73 -8.64 10.33 -0.26
CA ALA A 73 -8.68 11.77 -0.54
C ALA A 73 -9.76 12.10 -1.61
N LEU A 74 -11.02 11.79 -1.30
CA LEU A 74 -12.16 12.51 -1.85
C LEU A 74 -12.28 13.86 -1.10
N PRO A 75 -12.80 14.92 -1.73
CA PRO A 75 -12.56 16.29 -1.31
C PRO A 75 -13.15 16.57 0.07
N HIS A 76 -12.28 16.82 1.05
CA HIS A 76 -12.68 17.55 2.24
C HIS A 76 -13.13 18.95 1.82
N HIS A 77 -14.43 19.20 1.85
CA HIS A 77 -15.00 20.54 1.93
C HIS A 77 -14.50 21.20 3.22
N HIS A 78 -13.28 21.73 3.20
CA HIS A 78 -12.84 22.68 4.21
C HIS A 78 -13.32 24.07 3.77
N ASP A 79 -14.61 24.34 3.99
CA ASP A 79 -15.13 25.70 3.91
C ASP A 79 -14.55 26.50 5.08
N THR A 80 -13.47 27.22 4.80
CA THR A 80 -13.03 28.33 5.63
C THR A 80 -12.85 29.55 4.76
N ARG A 81 -13.96 30.15 4.33
CA ARG A 81 -13.97 31.60 4.13
C ARG A 81 -14.43 32.27 5.43
N LYS A 82 -13.47 32.62 6.28
CA LYS A 82 -13.66 33.65 7.31
C LYS A 82 -14.04 34.95 6.59
N ALA A 83 -15.31 35.36 6.69
CA ALA A 83 -15.72 36.71 6.36
C ALA A 83 -15.37 37.63 7.54
N THR A 84 -14.38 38.50 7.36
CA THR A 84 -14.28 39.86 7.93
C THR A 84 -13.15 40.53 7.15
N PRO A 85 -13.39 41.74 6.59
CA PRO A 85 -13.41 42.94 7.42
C PRO A 85 -14.46 43.98 6.99
N SER A 86 -14.93 44.79 7.94
CA SER A 86 -15.34 46.16 7.63
C SER A 86 -15.24 46.99 8.90
N GLU A 87 -14.10 47.64 9.05
CA GLU A 87 -13.93 48.81 9.90
C GLU A 87 -14.91 49.92 9.45
N ARG A 88 -15.48 50.62 10.43
CA ARG A 88 -16.12 51.93 10.25
C ARG A 88 -15.87 52.77 11.49
#